data_AF-A0A6M3HVH3-F1
#
_entry.id   AF-A0A6M3HVH3-F1
#
_cell.length_a   1.000
_cell.length_b   1.000
_cell.length_c   1.000
_cell.angle_alpha   90.00
_cell.angle_beta   90.00
_cell.angle_gamma   90.00
#
_symmetry.space_group_name_H-M   'P 1'
#
loop_
_entity.id
_entity.type
_entity.pdbx_description
1 polymer ?
#
loop_
_entity_poly.entity_id
_entity_poly.type
_entity_poly.pdbx_seq_one_letter_code
_entity_poly.pdbx_strand_id
1 'polypeptide(L)'
;MQSNNLLEQLKDIYLPARVSQWWPLAYGWWIVIGIFIVGLLLLVFFLYKKKKNEIYKQAVINDFKATIQKTLENRPQEVMLNISIYLKRVALQKFPNENVKVLHGNAWVEFLDTKLDNQEFSKSSGGLLADSYKPQTLETAQLQEIITVSEKWLRRVL
;
A
#
# COMPACT_ATOMS: atom_id res chain seq x y z
N MET A 1 -5.56 -40.69 -90.91
CA MET A 1 -5.06 -39.61 -90.05
C MET A 1 -5.80 -39.70 -88.72
N GLN A 2 -5.17 -40.25 -87.68
CA GLN A 2 -5.73 -40.26 -86.34
C GLN A 2 -5.55 -38.86 -85.75
N SER A 3 -6.64 -38.11 -85.66
CA SER A 3 -6.70 -36.82 -84.99
C SER A 3 -6.51 -37.06 -83.49
N ASN A 4 -5.27 -36.91 -83.03
CA ASN A 4 -4.92 -36.94 -81.61
C ASN A 4 -5.66 -35.79 -80.91
N ASN A 5 -6.73 -36.15 -80.19
CA ASN A 5 -7.58 -35.20 -79.47
C ASN A 5 -6.88 -34.76 -78.18
N LEU A 6 -5.80 -33.99 -78.34
CA LEU A 6 -4.95 -33.46 -77.27
C LEU A 6 -5.71 -32.54 -76.29
N LEU A 7 -6.88 -32.02 -76.71
CA LEU A 7 -7.72 -31.15 -75.91
C LEU A 7 -8.49 -31.91 -74.82
N GLU A 8 -8.83 -33.19 -75.05
CA GLU A 8 -9.51 -34.02 -74.03
C GLU A 8 -8.55 -34.52 -72.93
N GLN A 9 -7.25 -34.40 -73.15
CA GLN A 9 -6.22 -34.76 -72.17
C GLN A 9 -5.88 -33.62 -71.20
N LEU A 10 -6.46 -32.44 -71.38
CA LEU A 10 -6.26 -31.31 -70.48
C LEU A 10 -7.10 -31.51 -69.21
N LYS A 11 -6.43 -31.89 -68.11
CA LYS A 11 -7.08 -31.96 -66.79
C LYS A 11 -7.53 -30.57 -66.36
N ASP A 12 -8.75 -30.51 -65.82
CA ASP A 12 -9.37 -29.30 -65.30
C ASP A 12 -8.50 -28.63 -64.23
N ILE A 13 -8.51 -27.30 -64.18
CA ILE A 13 -7.62 -26.53 -63.30
C ILE A 13 -8.13 -26.65 -61.86
N TYR A 14 -7.48 -27.51 -61.07
CA TYR A 14 -7.70 -27.58 -59.63
C TYR A 14 -7.15 -26.31 -58.97
N LEU A 15 -8.02 -25.35 -58.63
CA LEU A 15 -7.64 -24.31 -57.69
C LEU A 15 -7.45 -24.97 -56.31
N PRO A 16 -6.29 -24.80 -55.64
CA PRO A 16 -6.16 -25.27 -54.28
C PRO A 16 -7.24 -24.60 -53.44
N ALA A 17 -8.00 -25.39 -52.66
CA ALA A 17 -8.91 -24.85 -51.68
C ALA A 17 -8.16 -23.78 -50.89
N ARG A 18 -8.72 -22.56 -50.76
CA ARG A 18 -8.09 -21.44 -50.07
C ARG A 18 -7.53 -21.97 -48.75
N VAL A 19 -6.21 -22.08 -48.68
CA VAL A 19 -5.53 -22.51 -47.46
C VAL A 19 -6.00 -21.52 -46.41
N SER A 20 -6.72 -22.00 -45.39
CA SER A 20 -7.23 -21.15 -44.33
C SER A 20 -6.07 -20.31 -43.83
N GLN A 21 -6.09 -19.02 -44.16
CA GLN A 21 -4.99 -18.07 -44.04
C GLN A 21 -4.60 -17.79 -42.56
N TRP A 22 -5.22 -18.53 -41.65
CA TRP A 22 -5.20 -18.41 -40.19
C TRP A 22 -4.63 -19.66 -39.51
N TRP A 23 -4.04 -20.62 -40.25
CA TRP A 23 -3.43 -21.83 -39.68
C TRP A 23 -2.05 -22.13 -40.27
N PRO A 24 -1.03 -22.51 -39.46
CA PRO A 24 -1.00 -22.57 -38.01
C PRO A 24 -0.56 -21.21 -37.48
N LEU A 25 -1.22 -20.73 -36.41
CA LEU A 25 -0.65 -19.65 -35.61
C LEU A 25 0.77 -20.11 -35.21
N ALA A 26 1.80 -19.54 -35.84
CA ALA A 26 3.17 -20.02 -35.70
C ALA A 26 3.50 -20.16 -34.20
N TYR A 27 4.20 -21.22 -33.80
CA TYR A 27 4.42 -21.57 -32.39
C TYR A 27 4.87 -20.40 -31.50
N GLY A 28 5.49 -19.36 -32.08
CA GLY A 28 5.81 -18.10 -31.40
C GLY A 28 4.64 -17.33 -30.77
N TRP A 29 3.40 -17.48 -31.25
CA TRP A 29 2.24 -16.83 -30.61
C TRP A 29 1.93 -17.39 -29.24
N TRP A 30 2.19 -18.69 -29.01
CA TRP A 30 2.07 -19.28 -27.67
C TRP A 30 3.07 -18.67 -26.69
N ILE A 31 4.26 -18.29 -27.17
CA ILE A 31 5.26 -17.58 -26.36
C ILE A 31 4.75 -16.17 -26.01
N VAL A 32 4.20 -15.44 -26.98
CA VAL A 32 3.62 -14.11 -26.74
C VAL A 32 2.46 -14.17 -25.76
N ILE A 33 1.54 -15.12 -25.93
CA ILE A 33 0.42 -15.35 -24.99
C ILE A 33 0.95 -15.73 -23.61
N GLY A 34 1.97 -16.60 -23.53
CA GLY A 34 2.60 -16.98 -22.27
C GLY A 34 3.19 -15.78 -21.53
N ILE A 35 3.97 -14.94 -22.23
CA ILE A 35 4.53 -13.70 -21.67
C ILE A 35 3.42 -12.76 -21.22
N PHE A 36 2.36 -12.61 -22.01
CA PHE A 36 1.24 -11.75 -21.67
C PHE A 36 0.52 -12.22 -20.40
N ILE A 37 0.26 -13.54 -20.28
CA ILE A 37 -0.36 -14.13 -19.09
C ILE A 37 0.54 -13.92 -17.86
N VAL A 38 1.84 -14.19 -17.98
CA VAL A 38 2.79 -13.97 -16.87
C VAL A 38 2.82 -12.50 -16.46
N GLY A 39 2.87 -11.58 -17.42
CA GLY A 39 2.81 -10.14 -17.18
C GLY A 39 1.52 -9.73 -16.46
N LEU A 40 0.38 -10.26 -16.88
CA LEU A 40 -0.91 -10.01 -16.25
C LEU A 40 -0.95 -10.55 -14.81
N LEU A 41 -0.45 -11.76 -14.58
CA LEU A 41 -0.37 -12.35 -13.24
C LEU A 41 0.52 -11.52 -12.31
N LEU A 42 1.69 -11.08 -12.79
CA LEU A 42 2.59 -10.22 -12.02
C LEU A 42 1.94 -8.87 -11.70
N LEU A 43 1.25 -8.27 -12.67
CA LEU A 43 0.53 -7.02 -12.49
C LEU A 43 -0.57 -7.16 -11.44
N VAL A 44 -1.43 -8.18 -11.54
CA VAL A 44 -2.49 -8.47 -10.57
C VAL A 44 -1.90 -8.73 -9.18
N PHE A 45 -0.81 -9.48 -9.09
CA PHE A 45 -0.12 -9.77 -7.83
C PHE A 45 0.41 -8.48 -7.17
N PHE A 46 1.05 -7.60 -7.94
CA PHE A 46 1.54 -6.31 -7.43
C PHE A 46 0.40 -5.40 -6.96
N LEU A 47 -0.69 -5.31 -7.73
CA LEU A 47 -1.86 -4.52 -7.37
C LEU A 47 -2.52 -5.06 -6.10
N TYR A 48 -2.66 -6.39 -5.98
CA TYR A 48 -3.21 -7.03 -4.79
C TYR A 48 -2.37 -6.77 -3.55
N LYS A 49 -1.04 -6.93 -3.66
CA LYS A 49 -0.10 -6.66 -2.55
C LYS A 49 -0.15 -5.18 -2.12
N LYS A 50 -0.19 -4.26 -3.08
CA LYS A 50 -0.33 -2.82 -2.80
C LYS A 50 -1.66 -2.53 -2.08
N LYS A 51 -2.77 -3.06 -2.58
CA LYS A 51 -4.09 -2.87 -1.98
C LYS A 51 -4.16 -3.43 -0.55
N LYS A 52 -3.57 -4.60 -0.30
CA LYS A 52 -3.54 -5.20 1.05
C LYS A 52 -2.79 -4.32 2.06
N ASN A 53 -1.65 -3.75 1.65
CA ASN A 53 -0.91 -2.82 2.51
C ASN A 53 -1.72 -1.56 2.80
N GLU A 54 -2.38 -0.97 1.80
CA GLU A 54 -3.22 0.21 1.99
C GLU A 54 -4.40 -0.06 2.92
N ILE A 55 -5.06 -1.22 2.79
CA ILE A 55 -6.16 -1.62 3.68
C ILE A 55 -5.66 -1.75 5.12
N TYR A 56 -4.50 -2.39 5.34
CA TYR A 56 -3.92 -2.50 6.66
C TYR A 56 -3.59 -1.14 7.28
N LYS A 57 -2.97 -0.23 6.50
CA LYS A 57 -2.70 1.14 6.94
C LYS A 57 -3.97 1.85 7.37
N GLN A 58 -5.02 1.79 6.55
CA GLN A 58 -6.31 2.42 6.86
C GLN A 58 -6.96 1.81 8.10
N ALA A 59 -6.88 0.49 8.28
CA ALA A 59 -7.41 -0.17 9.46
C ALA A 59 -6.75 0.33 10.75
N VAL A 60 -5.42 0.43 10.78
CA VAL A 60 -4.68 0.94 11.96
C VAL A 60 -5.03 2.40 12.24
N ILE A 61 -5.17 3.24 11.22
CA ILE A 61 -5.53 4.66 11.40
C ILE A 61 -6.96 4.82 11.92
N ASN A 62 -7.89 4.02 11.41
CA ASN A 62 -9.27 4.02 11.89
C ASN A 62 -9.38 3.52 13.33
N ASP A 63 -8.61 2.49 13.69
CA ASP A 63 -8.50 1.98 15.06
C ASP A 63 -7.90 3.02 16.01
N PHE A 64 -6.86 3.73 15.60
CA PHE A 64 -6.31 4.87 16.33
C PHE A 64 -7.39 5.93 16.59
N LYS A 65 -8.10 6.39 15.55
CA LYS A 65 -9.17 7.39 15.68
C LYS A 65 -10.26 6.94 16.65
N ALA A 66 -10.74 5.71 16.49
CA ALA A 66 -11.79 5.15 17.35
C ALA A 66 -11.34 5.06 18.80
N THR A 67 -10.08 4.66 19.04
CA THR A 67 -9.48 4.59 20.38
C THR A 67 -9.42 5.98 21.01
N ILE A 68 -8.91 6.98 20.29
CA ILE A 68 -8.79 8.35 20.81
C ILE A 68 -10.15 8.98 21.07
N GLN A 69 -11.12 8.80 20.16
CA GLN A 69 -12.48 9.28 20.35
C GLN A 69 -13.12 8.67 21.61
N LYS A 70 -12.97 7.35 21.79
CA LYS A 70 -13.48 6.66 22.98
C LYS A 70 -12.80 7.15 24.26
N THR A 71 -11.50 7.43 24.23
CA THR A 71 -10.79 7.99 25.39
C THR A 71 -11.25 9.41 25.67
N LEU A 72 -11.51 10.24 24.66
CA LEU A 72 -12.04 11.59 24.83
C LEU A 72 -13.39 11.60 25.55
N GLU A 73 -14.28 10.68 25.18
CA GLU A 73 -15.62 10.57 25.77
C GLU A 73 -15.59 10.07 27.23
N ASN A 74 -14.72 9.10 27.53
CA ASN A 74 -14.71 8.46 28.84
C ASN A 74 -13.74 9.12 29.84
N ARG A 75 -12.55 9.54 29.36
CA ARG A 75 -11.41 9.99 30.18
C ARG A 75 -10.57 11.02 29.41
N PRO A 76 -11.08 12.24 29.19
CA PRO A 76 -10.41 13.25 28.37
C PRO A 76 -8.99 13.60 28.88
N GLN A 77 -8.75 13.50 30.19
CA GLN A 77 -7.44 13.75 30.80
C GLN A 77 -6.38 12.70 30.44
N GLU A 78 -6.78 11.49 30.02
CA GLU A 78 -5.88 10.39 29.66
C GLU A 78 -5.61 10.32 28.15
N VAL A 79 -6.14 11.27 27.35
CA VAL A 79 -6.07 11.19 25.89
C VAL A 79 -4.64 11.27 25.38
N MET A 80 -3.83 12.20 25.90
CA MET A 80 -2.40 12.29 25.56
C MET A 80 -1.64 11.02 25.89
N LEU A 81 -1.91 10.43 27.06
CA LEU A 81 -1.29 9.18 27.47
C LEU A 81 -1.64 8.06 26.48
N ASN A 82 -2.91 7.96 26.09
CA ASN A 82 -3.36 6.96 25.13
C ASN A 82 -2.76 7.17 23.73
N ILE A 83 -2.65 8.41 23.25
CA ILE A 83 -1.93 8.72 21.99
C ILE A 83 -0.49 8.24 22.08
N SER A 84 0.23 8.61 23.14
CA SER A 84 1.63 8.23 23.35
C SER A 84 1.82 6.71 23.44
N ILE A 85 0.95 6.01 24.17
CA ILE A 85 0.96 4.55 24.27
C ILE A 85 0.71 3.90 22.91
N TYR A 86 -0.24 4.41 22.14
CA TYR A 86 -0.57 3.86 20.82
C TYR A 86 0.61 4.00 19.86
N LEU A 87 1.20 5.19 19.78
CA LEU A 87 2.38 5.46 18.96
C LEU A 87 3.57 4.59 19.39
N LYS A 88 3.81 4.44 20.70
CA LYS A 88 4.85 3.54 21.22
C LYS A 88 4.62 2.09 20.83
N ARG A 89 3.37 1.60 20.89
CA ARG A 89 3.02 0.22 20.48
C ARG A 89 3.36 -0.01 19.01
N VAL A 90 3.01 0.94 18.13
CA VAL A 90 3.33 0.85 16.70
C VAL A 90 4.85 0.95 16.47
N ALA A 91 5.52 1.87 17.16
CA ALA A 91 6.97 2.02 17.08
C ALA A 91 7.72 0.75 17.48
N LEU A 92 7.30 0.07 18.56
CA LEU A 92 7.90 -1.20 18.99
C LEU A 92 7.72 -2.33 17.96
N GLN A 93 6.59 -2.35 17.25
CA GLN A 93 6.37 -3.32 16.18
C GLN A 93 7.18 -3.03 14.92
N LYS A 94 7.33 -1.74 14.58
CA LYS A 94 7.98 -1.31 13.34
C LYS A 94 9.49 -1.19 13.44
N PHE A 95 10.01 -0.86 14.63
CA PHE A 95 11.43 -0.60 14.86
C PHE A 95 11.96 -1.48 16.02
N PRO A 96 12.01 -2.81 15.85
CA PRO A 96 12.44 -3.72 16.91
C PRO A 96 13.91 -3.53 17.34
N ASN A 97 14.74 -2.97 16.45
CA ASN A 97 16.17 -2.76 16.68
C ASN A 97 16.47 -1.39 17.33
N GLU A 98 15.50 -0.48 17.32
CA GLU A 98 15.65 0.82 17.98
C GLU A 98 15.10 0.64 19.39
N ASN A 99 15.85 1.02 20.42
CA ASN A 99 15.50 0.81 21.83
C ASN A 99 14.32 1.71 22.28
N VAL A 100 13.18 1.65 21.58
CA VAL A 100 12.00 2.50 21.79
C VAL A 100 11.47 2.39 23.23
N LYS A 101 11.70 1.24 23.89
CA LYS A 101 11.28 1.01 25.28
C LYS A 101 11.89 2.01 26.26
N VAL A 102 13.09 2.52 26.01
CA VAL A 102 13.77 3.48 26.91
C VAL A 102 13.49 4.93 26.54
N LEU A 103 12.76 5.19 25.46
CA LEU A 103 12.47 6.55 25.00
C LEU A 103 11.31 7.16 25.80
N HIS A 104 11.61 8.26 26.50
CA HIS A 104 10.66 9.04 27.28
C HIS A 104 10.98 10.53 27.13
N GLY A 105 10.00 11.40 27.45
CA GLY A 105 10.23 12.84 27.42
C GLY A 105 10.61 13.34 26.02
N ASN A 106 11.58 14.24 25.97
CA ASN A 106 12.06 14.84 24.73
C ASN A 106 12.69 13.80 23.79
N ALA A 107 13.36 12.76 24.31
CA ALA A 107 13.92 11.70 23.48
C ALA A 107 12.85 10.90 22.73
N TRP A 108 11.64 10.81 23.29
CA TRP A 108 10.50 10.21 22.61
C TRP A 108 10.00 11.09 21.46
N VAL A 109 9.85 12.40 21.68
CA VAL A 109 9.44 13.37 20.66
C VAL A 109 10.46 13.45 19.52
N GLU A 110 11.75 13.49 19.85
CA GLU A 110 12.84 13.52 18.87
C GLU A 110 12.82 12.27 17.98
N PHE A 111 12.62 11.08 18.58
CA PHE A 111 12.45 9.86 17.80
C PHE A 111 11.27 9.93 16.83
N LEU A 112 10.13 10.51 17.24
CA LEU A 112 8.98 10.67 16.35
C LEU A 112 9.32 11.57 15.14
N ASP A 113 10.05 12.67 15.37
CA ASP A 113 10.52 13.57 14.31
C ASP A 113 11.51 12.89 13.35
N THR A 114 12.39 12.01 13.84
CA THR A 114 13.32 11.28 12.95
C THR A 114 12.62 10.41 11.91
N LYS A 115 11.35 10.03 12.12
CA LYS A 115 10.59 9.21 11.16
C LYS A 115 9.67 10.04 10.27
N LEU A 116 9.46 11.30 10.57
CA LEU A 116 8.55 12.19 9.83
C LEU A 116 9.30 13.07 8.80
N ASP A 117 10.64 13.02 8.77
CA ASP A 117 11.55 13.88 7.98
C ASP A 117 11.35 15.39 8.21
N ASN A 118 10.51 15.76 9.18
CA ASN A 118 10.19 17.10 9.58
C ASN A 118 10.07 17.14 11.12
N GLN A 119 10.37 18.31 11.70
CA GLN A 119 10.34 18.55 13.14
C GLN A 119 8.91 18.91 13.61
N GLU A 120 7.88 18.27 13.05
CA GLU A 120 6.50 18.65 13.33
C GLU A 120 6.10 18.31 14.75
N PHE A 121 6.61 17.24 15.39
CA PHE A 121 6.31 17.02 16.80
C PHE A 121 7.03 18.04 17.67
N SER A 122 8.33 18.28 17.50
CA SER A 122 9.06 19.25 18.34
C SER A 122 8.65 20.72 18.15
N LYS A 123 8.18 21.12 16.95
CA LYS A 123 7.79 22.52 16.65
C LYS A 123 6.32 22.83 16.84
N SER A 124 5.46 21.83 17.03
CA SER A 124 4.01 22.01 17.24
C SER A 124 3.59 21.66 18.66
N SER A 125 2.27 21.66 18.91
CA SER A 125 1.70 21.09 20.13
C SER A 125 2.05 19.60 20.34
N GLY A 126 2.59 18.91 19.31
CA GLY A 126 3.13 17.55 19.40
C GLY A 126 4.22 17.37 20.46
N GLY A 127 4.95 18.44 20.82
CA GLY A 127 6.01 18.41 21.82
C GLY A 127 5.48 18.10 23.22
N LEU A 128 4.20 18.38 23.46
CA LEU A 128 3.52 18.05 24.71
C LEU A 128 3.54 16.55 24.98
N LEU A 129 3.65 15.69 23.95
CA LEU A 129 3.77 14.24 24.12
C LEU A 129 5.00 13.81 24.94
N ALA A 130 6.00 14.68 25.12
CA ALA A 130 7.10 14.44 26.05
C ALA A 130 6.60 14.20 27.49
N ASP A 131 5.58 14.96 27.90
CA ASP A 131 4.97 14.91 29.23
C ASP A 131 3.64 14.14 29.24
N SER A 132 3.43 13.22 28.29
CA SER A 132 2.15 12.49 28.11
C SER A 132 1.62 11.74 29.34
N TYR A 133 2.47 11.50 30.33
CA TYR A 133 2.10 10.83 31.59
C TYR A 133 1.49 11.77 32.63
N LYS A 134 1.62 13.09 32.44
CA LYS A 134 0.98 14.09 33.30
C LYS A 134 -0.42 14.38 32.76
N PRO A 135 -1.47 14.31 33.60
CA PRO A 135 -2.78 14.77 33.18
C PRO A 135 -2.71 16.27 32.91
N GLN A 136 -3.08 16.68 31.69
CA GLN A 136 -3.10 18.07 31.26
C GLN A 136 -4.45 18.40 30.64
N THR A 137 -4.94 19.60 30.92
CA THR A 137 -6.09 20.18 30.24
C THR A 137 -5.59 20.82 28.94
N LEU A 138 -5.86 20.16 27.82
CA LEU A 138 -5.50 20.65 26.49
C LEU A 138 -6.64 21.46 25.90
N GLU A 139 -6.29 22.52 25.18
CA GLU A 139 -7.26 23.15 24.29
C GLU A 139 -7.60 22.21 23.12
N THR A 140 -8.85 22.27 22.66
CA THR A 140 -9.33 21.45 21.54
C THR A 140 -8.46 21.60 20.29
N ALA A 141 -7.94 22.80 20.04
CA ALA A 141 -7.05 23.08 18.90
C ALA A 141 -5.71 22.33 19.00
N GLN A 142 -5.08 22.35 20.17
CA GLN A 142 -3.81 21.64 20.41
C GLN A 142 -3.99 20.14 20.29
N LEU A 143 -5.08 19.61 20.86
CA LEU A 143 -5.40 18.19 20.75
C LEU A 143 -5.59 17.76 19.29
N GLN A 144 -6.33 18.54 18.50
CA GLN A 144 -6.57 18.24 17.09
C GLN A 144 -5.27 18.25 16.28
N GLU A 145 -4.36 19.19 16.59
CA GLU A 145 -3.03 19.25 15.98
C GLU A 145 -2.21 17.99 16.31
N ILE A 146 -2.17 17.58 17.57
CA ILE A 146 -1.47 16.35 18.01
C ILE A 146 -2.04 15.11 17.30
N ILE A 147 -3.36 14.99 17.21
CA ILE A 147 -4.02 13.86 16.51
C ILE A 147 -3.60 13.85 15.03
N THR A 148 -3.59 15.02 14.39
CA THR A 148 -3.23 15.15 12.97
C THR A 148 -1.78 14.76 12.71
N VAL A 149 -0.85 15.25 13.52
CA VAL A 149 0.58 14.90 13.41
C VAL A 149 0.80 13.41 13.71
N SER A 150 0.09 12.86 14.70
CA SER A 150 0.12 11.42 15.03
C SER A 150 -0.38 10.54 13.88
N GLU A 151 -1.47 10.93 13.21
CA GLU A 151 -1.97 10.24 12.02
C GLU A 151 -0.96 10.26 10.87
N LYS A 152 -0.33 11.42 10.63
CA LYS A 152 0.68 11.57 9.59
C LYS A 152 1.88 10.66 9.87
N TRP A 153 2.30 10.57 11.12
CA TRP A 153 3.36 9.66 11.55
C TRP A 153 2.99 8.19 11.33
N LEU A 154 1.79 7.78 11.75
CA LEU A 154 1.30 6.42 11.51
C LEU A 154 1.29 6.07 10.02
N ARG A 155 0.81 6.97 9.15
CA ARG A 155 0.82 6.76 7.69
C ARG A 155 2.22 6.61 7.11
N ARG A 156 3.21 7.28 7.69
CA ARG A 156 4.60 7.27 7.24
C ARG A 156 5.32 5.99 7.65
N VAL A 157 5.10 5.50 8.88
CA VAL A 157 5.80 4.32 9.42
C VAL A 157 5.12 2.98 9.05
N LEU A 158 3.81 2.99 8.81
CA LEU A 158 3.05 1.82 8.37
C LEU A 158 3.35 1.47 6.92
#